data_AF-A0A534AJ03-F1
#
_entry.id   AF-A0A534AJ03-F1
#
_cell.length_a   1.000
_cell.length_b   1.000
_cell.length_c   1.000
_cell.angle_alpha   90.00
_cell.angle_beta   90.00
_cell.angle_gamma   90.00
#
_symmetry.space_group_name_H-M   'P 1'
#
loop_
_entity.id
_entity.type
_entity.pdbx_description
1 polymer ?
#
loop_
_entity_poly.entity_id
_entity_poly.type
_entity_poly.pdbx_seq_one_letter_code
_entity_poly.pdbx_strand_id
1 'polypeptide(L)'
;TNYYEDGPANALALMLYLDSDRMGFLLPEITPEKVELQRGVVENERRQSYENRPYGLADENILKRLYPSNHPYNWPVIGSMTDLEAATIEDVRRFFQTYYTPNNATVAIAGDIAPREARRLAERYFGDIPRGPAVTRTPPPAVRLDADVYATLEDRVQLPRVYHAWHTVKAFADDDATLDVVATVLAGGRSSRLYRRLVYDLQIATDVVAFQDGGRIDGKFELWATARPGHDLAELHRVIAEEVKKLADEGPTPREVERAQNGFEAQFLSRLERVGGFGGKADQLNLYNYFVGTPDYFQKDLDRYRRVTRAAVQRAVRTYLVAPHRVVLSVVPQGKPELAVKAGATP
;
A
#
# COMPACT_ATOMS: atom_id res chain seq x y z
N THR A 1 -0.57 7.15 10.72
CA THR A 1 -0.72 8.54 10.26
C THR A 1 0.58 9.24 10.51
N ASN A 2 1.13 9.89 9.49
CA ASN A 2 2.35 10.68 9.58
C ASN A 2 1.98 12.14 9.34
N TYR A 3 2.54 13.02 10.15
CA TYR A 3 2.57 14.46 9.91
C TYR A 3 4.04 14.83 9.80
N TYR A 4 4.37 15.76 8.91
CA TYR A 4 5.75 16.16 8.67
C TYR A 4 5.83 17.60 8.17
N GLU A 5 6.96 18.21 8.47
CA GLU A 5 7.23 19.62 8.28
C GLU A 5 8.65 19.71 7.73
N ASP A 6 8.80 20.32 6.55
CA ASP A 6 10.09 20.56 5.91
C ASP A 6 10.43 22.06 6.01
N GLY A 7 11.59 22.38 6.58
CA GLY A 7 11.99 23.76 6.80
C GLY A 7 13.48 23.93 7.11
N PRO A 8 13.97 25.18 7.16
CA PRO A 8 15.34 25.46 7.52
C PRO A 8 15.62 25.08 8.99
N ALA A 9 16.84 24.66 9.30
CA ALA A 9 17.20 24.12 10.62
C ALA A 9 16.92 25.09 11.78
N ASN A 10 17.04 26.40 11.55
CA ASN A 10 16.72 27.43 12.54
C ASN A 10 15.23 27.51 12.90
N ALA A 11 14.34 26.91 12.09
CA ALA A 11 12.90 26.83 12.36
C ALA A 11 12.50 25.57 13.17
N LEU A 12 13.45 24.70 13.56
CA LEU A 12 13.16 23.45 14.27
C LEU A 12 12.29 23.65 15.52
N ALA A 13 12.57 24.70 16.30
CA ALA A 13 11.79 25.01 17.49
C ALA A 13 10.32 25.34 17.16
N LEU A 14 10.06 26.04 16.05
CA LEU A 14 8.70 26.35 15.60
C LEU A 14 7.97 25.11 15.10
N MET A 15 8.64 24.25 14.32
CA MET A 15 8.04 23.01 13.81
C MET A 15 7.65 22.07 14.95
N LEU A 16 8.56 21.85 15.91
CA LEU A 16 8.27 21.04 17.11
C LEU A 16 7.16 21.65 17.97
N TYR A 17 7.12 22.98 18.08
CA TYR A 17 6.03 23.68 18.76
C TYR A 17 4.67 23.36 18.10
N LEU A 18 4.55 23.53 16.78
CA LEU A 18 3.29 23.29 16.05
C LEU A 18 2.80 21.85 16.19
N ASP A 19 3.71 20.88 16.12
CA ASP A 19 3.36 19.47 16.30
C ASP A 19 2.94 19.14 17.74
N SER A 20 3.61 19.73 18.72
CA SER A 20 3.25 19.56 20.13
C SER A 20 1.90 20.21 20.45
N ASP A 21 1.62 21.37 19.86
CA ASP A 21 0.34 22.08 19.99
C ASP A 21 -0.79 21.22 19.43
N ARG A 22 -0.60 20.70 18.21
CA ARG A 22 -1.55 19.78 17.55
C ARG A 22 -1.79 18.52 18.36
N MET A 23 -0.78 17.95 19.01
CA MET A 23 -0.92 16.74 19.82
C MET A 23 -1.58 17.00 21.17
N GLY A 24 -1.19 18.07 21.87
CA GLY A 24 -1.60 18.33 23.24
C GLY A 24 -2.88 19.16 23.38
N PHE A 25 -3.17 20.03 22.41
CA PHE A 25 -4.10 21.16 22.61
C PHE A 25 -5.14 21.33 21.49
N LEU A 26 -5.21 20.39 20.54
CA LEU A 26 -6.20 20.44 19.46
C LEU A 26 -7.63 20.16 19.92
N LEU A 27 -7.83 19.39 21.00
CA LEU A 27 -9.14 18.89 21.40
C LEU A 27 -10.23 19.99 21.59
N PRO A 28 -9.95 21.13 22.26
CA PRO A 28 -10.90 22.24 22.37
C PRO A 28 -11.27 22.88 21.03
N GLU A 29 -10.36 22.82 20.04
CA GLU A 29 -10.55 23.39 18.71
C GLU A 29 -11.37 22.50 17.78
N ILE A 30 -11.69 21.26 18.18
CA ILE A 30 -12.62 20.37 17.47
C ILE A 30 -14.04 20.80 17.83
N THR A 31 -14.64 21.67 17.00
CA THR A 31 -16.01 22.17 17.16
C THR A 31 -16.98 21.47 16.19
N PRO A 32 -18.30 21.44 16.50
CA PRO A 32 -19.30 20.82 15.61
C PRO A 32 -19.27 21.41 14.19
N GLU A 33 -19.12 22.72 14.05
CA GLU A 33 -19.11 23.42 12.77
C GLU A 33 -17.90 23.01 11.92
N LYS A 34 -16.71 22.91 12.55
CA LYS A 34 -15.49 22.47 11.86
C LYS A 34 -15.60 21.00 11.46
N VAL A 35 -16.14 20.13 12.32
CA VAL A 35 -16.32 18.70 12.00
C VAL A 35 -17.31 18.51 10.87
N GLU A 36 -18.45 19.22 10.88
CA GLU A 36 -19.44 19.14 9.80
C GLU A 36 -18.84 19.60 8.46
N LEU A 37 -18.13 20.72 8.47
CA LEU A 37 -17.43 21.22 7.28
C LEU A 37 -16.43 20.19 6.75
N GLN A 38 -15.59 19.63 7.63
CA GLN A 38 -14.58 18.64 7.23
C GLN A 38 -15.20 17.32 6.79
N ARG A 39 -16.33 16.88 7.38
CA ARG A 39 -17.07 15.71 6.91
C ARG A 39 -17.49 15.89 5.46
N GLY A 40 -18.11 17.03 5.11
CA GLY A 40 -18.48 17.35 3.74
C GLY A 40 -17.29 17.39 2.77
N VAL A 41 -16.11 17.86 3.23
CA VAL A 41 -14.88 17.81 2.43
C VAL A 41 -14.44 16.37 2.16
N VAL A 42 -14.39 15.52 3.19
CA VAL A 42 -13.97 14.11 3.06
C VAL A 42 -14.95 13.29 2.23
N GLU A 43 -16.26 13.54 2.34
CA GLU A 43 -17.24 12.91 1.46
C GLU A 43 -17.01 13.28 -0.01
N ASN A 44 -16.69 14.54 -0.30
CA ASN A 44 -16.37 14.98 -1.66
C ASN A 44 -15.05 14.40 -2.15
N GLU A 45 -14.03 14.30 -1.28
CA GLU A 45 -12.77 13.63 -1.58
C GLU A 45 -13.01 12.16 -1.93
N ARG A 46 -13.88 11.46 -1.17
CA ARG A 46 -14.27 10.09 -1.47
C ARG A 46 -14.90 10.00 -2.85
N ARG A 47 -15.95 10.80 -3.10
CA ARG A 47 -16.63 10.88 -4.41
C ARG A 47 -15.64 11.12 -5.55
N GLN A 48 -14.68 12.02 -5.36
CA GLN A 48 -13.68 12.35 -6.37
C GLN A 48 -12.66 11.23 -6.60
N SER A 49 -12.16 10.62 -5.53
CA SER A 49 -11.03 9.69 -5.57
C SER A 49 -11.44 8.25 -5.86
N TYR A 50 -12.70 7.89 -5.61
CA TYR A 50 -13.22 6.52 -5.72
C TYR A 50 -14.39 6.45 -6.72
N GLU A 51 -15.56 7.03 -6.41
CA GLU A 51 -16.78 6.86 -7.23
C GLU A 51 -16.74 7.55 -8.61
N ASN A 52 -16.01 8.67 -8.72
CA ASN A 52 -15.85 9.43 -9.96
C ASN A 52 -14.49 9.20 -10.65
N ARG A 53 -13.65 8.34 -10.08
CA ARG A 53 -12.36 7.97 -10.66
C ARG A 53 -12.51 6.67 -11.45
N PRO A 54 -12.06 6.60 -12.72
CA PRO A 54 -12.00 5.34 -13.46
C PRO A 54 -11.31 4.25 -12.64
N TYR A 55 -11.97 3.10 -12.48
CA TYR A 55 -11.53 1.97 -11.68
C TYR A 55 -11.35 2.25 -10.18
N GLY A 56 -11.83 3.38 -9.66
CA GLY A 56 -11.57 3.85 -8.29
C GLY A 56 -12.16 2.95 -7.20
N LEU A 57 -13.21 2.19 -7.52
CA LEU A 57 -13.84 1.22 -6.61
C LEU A 57 -13.21 -0.18 -6.68
N ALA A 58 -12.15 -0.38 -7.47
CA ALA A 58 -11.51 -1.70 -7.61
C ALA A 58 -10.89 -2.18 -6.28
N ASP A 59 -10.09 -1.34 -5.62
CA ASP A 59 -9.44 -1.70 -4.36
C ASP A 59 -10.45 -2.02 -3.26
N GLU A 60 -11.48 -1.20 -3.09
CA GLU A 60 -12.57 -1.49 -2.14
C GLU A 60 -13.24 -2.84 -2.42
N ASN A 61 -13.46 -3.19 -3.70
CA ASN A 61 -14.04 -4.49 -4.06
C ASN A 61 -13.09 -5.67 -3.83
N ILE A 62 -11.79 -5.47 -4.01
CA ILE A 62 -10.74 -6.45 -3.76
C ILE A 62 -10.61 -6.71 -2.26
N LEU A 63 -10.45 -5.65 -1.45
CA LEU A 63 -10.30 -5.74 0.00
C LEU A 63 -11.49 -6.46 0.66
N LYS A 64 -12.72 -6.14 0.22
CA LYS A 64 -13.94 -6.79 0.72
C LYS A 64 -14.00 -8.30 0.46
N ARG A 65 -13.23 -8.79 -0.52
CA ARG A 65 -13.20 -10.19 -0.95
C ARG A 65 -11.98 -10.95 -0.48
N LEU A 66 -10.85 -10.25 -0.28
CA LEU A 66 -9.67 -10.82 0.35
C LEU A 66 -9.94 -11.07 1.83
N TYR A 67 -10.47 -10.06 2.53
CA TYR A 67 -10.56 -10.10 3.98
C TYR A 67 -12.00 -10.37 4.47
N PRO A 68 -12.19 -11.11 5.57
CA PRO A 68 -13.47 -11.20 6.26
C PRO A 68 -13.99 -9.82 6.69
N SER A 69 -15.31 -9.66 6.81
CA SER A 69 -15.94 -8.38 7.14
C SER A 69 -15.53 -7.79 8.50
N ASN A 70 -15.03 -8.60 9.43
CA ASN A 70 -14.54 -8.15 10.73
C ASN A 70 -13.02 -7.87 10.76
N HIS A 71 -12.33 -8.03 9.62
CA HIS A 71 -10.90 -7.79 9.51
C HIS A 71 -10.62 -6.30 9.19
N PRO A 72 -9.64 -5.65 9.85
CA PRO A 72 -9.39 -4.21 9.69
C PRO A 72 -8.90 -3.77 8.31
N TYR A 73 -8.52 -4.71 7.44
CA TYR A 73 -8.15 -4.46 6.03
C TYR A 73 -9.29 -4.74 5.04
N ASN A 74 -10.52 -4.97 5.50
CA ASN A 74 -11.67 -5.23 4.62
C ASN A 74 -12.17 -3.98 3.85
N TRP A 75 -11.71 -2.77 4.19
CA TRP A 75 -12.13 -1.51 3.57
C TRP A 75 -10.95 -0.55 3.37
N PRO A 76 -11.06 0.42 2.43
CA PRO A 76 -10.03 1.43 2.22
C PRO A 76 -9.96 2.42 3.39
N VAL A 77 -8.83 3.12 3.49
CA VAL A 77 -8.54 4.06 4.59
C VAL A 77 -9.60 5.16 4.74
N ILE A 78 -10.20 5.61 3.62
CA ILE A 78 -11.21 6.67 3.64
C ILE A 78 -12.56 6.22 4.24
N GLY A 79 -12.78 4.91 4.42
CA GLY A 79 -14.04 4.37 4.92
C GLY A 79 -15.18 4.38 3.88
N SER A 80 -16.40 4.11 4.34
CA SER A 80 -17.61 4.11 3.49
C SER A 80 -18.36 5.45 3.58
N MET A 81 -19.18 5.77 2.57
CA MET A 81 -20.03 6.97 2.62
C MET A 81 -20.97 6.94 3.84
N THR A 82 -21.53 5.78 4.16
CA THR A 82 -22.41 5.60 5.31
C THR A 82 -21.70 5.88 6.64
N ASP A 83 -20.46 5.41 6.80
CA ASP A 83 -19.70 5.67 8.03
C ASP A 83 -19.28 7.14 8.14
N LEU A 84 -18.95 7.79 7.01
CA LEU A 84 -18.64 9.22 6.97
C LEU A 84 -19.85 10.06 7.39
N GLU A 85 -21.03 9.76 6.83
CA GLU A 85 -22.30 10.43 7.16
C GLU A 85 -22.68 10.24 8.64
N ALA A 86 -22.41 9.05 9.20
CA ALA A 86 -22.74 8.70 10.59
C ALA A 86 -21.73 9.20 11.63
N ALA A 87 -20.49 9.54 11.24
CA ALA A 87 -19.41 9.87 12.17
C ALA A 87 -19.73 11.12 13.00
N THR A 88 -19.71 11.00 14.33
CA THR A 88 -20.02 12.12 15.23
C THR A 88 -18.79 12.89 15.69
N ILE A 89 -18.97 14.09 16.25
CA ILE A 89 -17.88 14.83 16.91
C ILE A 89 -17.31 14.04 18.10
N GLU A 90 -18.16 13.30 18.81
CA GLU A 90 -17.74 12.42 19.91
C GLU A 90 -16.81 11.31 19.40
N ASP A 91 -17.06 10.74 18.21
CA ASP A 91 -16.19 9.73 17.62
C ASP A 91 -14.83 10.30 17.27
N VAL A 92 -14.78 11.50 16.67
CA VAL A 92 -13.53 12.21 16.35
C VAL A 92 -12.73 12.51 17.62
N ARG A 93 -13.40 13.06 18.65
CA ARG A 93 -12.76 13.38 19.94
C ARG A 93 -12.25 12.12 20.63
N ARG A 94 -13.05 11.05 20.65
CA ARG A 94 -12.67 9.76 21.24
C ARG A 94 -11.47 9.16 20.52
N PHE A 95 -11.46 9.20 19.18
CA PHE A 95 -10.35 8.73 18.38
C PHE A 95 -9.06 9.50 18.70
N PHE A 96 -9.13 10.83 18.73
CA PHE A 96 -8.00 11.69 19.09
C PHE A 96 -7.45 11.37 20.49
N GLN A 97 -8.31 11.37 21.51
CA GLN A 97 -7.93 11.07 22.90
C GLN A 97 -7.33 9.66 23.08
N THR A 98 -7.78 8.70 22.28
CA THR A 98 -7.31 7.31 22.36
C THR A 98 -5.95 7.13 21.69
N TYR A 99 -5.76 7.70 20.51
CA TYR A 99 -4.64 7.35 19.62
C TYR A 99 -3.57 8.44 19.47
N TYR A 100 -3.89 9.73 19.67
CA TYR A 100 -2.97 10.86 19.48
C TYR A 100 -2.33 11.24 20.81
N THR A 101 -1.50 10.34 21.34
CA THR A 101 -0.92 10.46 22.68
C THR A 101 0.60 10.25 22.62
N PRO A 102 1.39 10.88 23.51
CA PRO A 102 2.85 10.78 23.44
C PRO A 102 3.39 9.35 23.50
N ASN A 103 2.72 8.46 24.25
CA ASN A 103 3.09 7.04 24.37
C ASN A 103 2.69 6.17 23.18
N ASN A 104 2.04 6.73 22.16
CA ASN A 104 1.70 6.07 20.90
C ASN A 104 2.25 6.83 19.67
N ALA A 105 3.18 7.75 19.89
CA ALA A 105 3.81 8.56 18.84
C ALA A 105 5.33 8.35 18.78
N THR A 106 5.93 8.71 17.66
CA THR A 106 7.38 8.79 17.49
C THR A 106 7.68 10.04 16.68
N VAL A 107 8.68 10.82 17.10
CA VAL A 107 9.17 12.00 16.38
C VAL A 107 10.52 11.64 15.77
N ALA A 108 10.61 11.71 14.45
CA ALA A 108 11.85 11.50 13.71
C ALA A 108 12.31 12.84 13.12
N ILE A 109 13.55 13.24 13.41
CA ILE A 109 14.12 14.51 12.97
C ILE A 109 15.39 14.21 12.20
N ALA A 110 15.49 14.70 10.96
CA ALA A 110 16.68 14.57 10.13
C ALA A 110 17.03 15.93 9.51
N GLY A 111 18.32 16.24 9.42
CA GLY A 111 18.82 17.49 8.83
C GLY A 111 20.11 17.98 9.48
N ASP A 112 20.43 19.25 9.24
CA ASP A 112 21.56 19.95 9.87
C ASP A 112 21.22 20.32 11.32
N ILE A 113 21.29 19.33 12.21
CA ILE A 113 20.88 19.45 13.61
C ILE A 113 21.88 18.81 14.57
N ALA A 114 22.02 19.39 15.76
CA ALA A 114 22.73 18.75 16.87
C ALA A 114 21.76 17.84 17.65
N PRO A 115 21.99 16.51 17.75
CA PRO A 115 21.03 15.59 18.38
C PRO A 115 20.67 15.94 19.83
N ARG A 116 21.63 16.46 20.61
CA ARG A 116 21.37 16.89 21.99
C ARG A 116 20.41 18.08 22.05
N GLU A 117 20.55 19.03 21.14
CA GLU A 117 19.69 20.20 21.06
C GLU A 117 18.29 19.83 20.56
N ALA A 118 18.21 19.00 19.52
CA ALA A 118 16.93 18.47 19.03
C ALA A 118 16.17 17.72 20.12
N ARG A 119 16.86 16.88 20.91
CA ARG A 119 16.28 16.19 22.06
C ARG A 119 15.79 17.16 23.13
N ARG A 120 16.57 18.18 23.47
CA ARG A 120 16.19 19.22 24.44
C ARG A 120 14.93 19.97 24.01
N LEU A 121 14.82 20.32 22.73
CA LEU A 121 13.63 20.98 22.17
C LEU A 121 12.43 20.03 22.17
N ALA A 122 12.61 18.77 21.78
CA ALA A 122 11.54 17.78 21.83
C ALA A 122 11.02 17.58 23.27
N GLU A 123 11.92 17.47 24.26
CA GLU A 123 11.54 17.41 25.68
C GLU A 123 10.81 18.69 26.13
N ARG A 124 11.27 19.87 25.70
CA ARG A 124 10.62 21.14 26.02
C ARG A 124 9.18 21.23 25.52
N TYR A 125 8.93 20.78 24.28
CA TYR A 125 7.63 20.98 23.64
C TYR A 125 6.66 19.82 23.91
N PHE A 126 7.14 18.58 23.95
CA PHE A 126 6.28 17.41 24.14
C PHE A 126 6.27 16.88 25.58
N GLY A 127 7.24 17.26 26.42
CA GLY A 127 7.46 16.64 27.74
C GLY A 127 6.33 16.85 28.74
N ASP A 128 5.62 17.97 28.63
CA ASP A 128 4.49 18.29 29.51
C ASP A 128 3.16 17.72 29.02
N ILE A 129 3.12 17.11 27.82
CA ILE A 129 1.90 16.48 27.29
C ILE A 129 1.65 15.19 28.09
N PRO A 130 0.47 15.05 28.73
CA PRO A 130 0.18 13.87 29.53
C PRO A 130 0.22 12.58 28.70
N ARG A 131 0.67 11.50 29.34
CA ARG A 131 0.52 10.15 28.80
C ARG A 131 -0.96 9.84 28.61
N GLY A 132 -1.32 9.26 27.46
CA GLY A 132 -2.67 8.78 27.19
C GLY A 132 -2.88 7.31 27.54
N PRO A 133 -4.06 6.76 27.20
CA PRO A 133 -4.35 5.34 27.42
C PRO A 133 -3.37 4.41 26.70
N ALA A 134 -3.25 3.19 27.21
CA ALA A 134 -2.51 2.13 26.52
C ALA A 134 -3.29 1.68 25.27
N VAL A 135 -2.61 1.66 24.13
CA VAL A 135 -3.19 1.18 22.86
C VAL A 135 -2.83 -0.29 22.69
N THR A 136 -3.80 -1.19 22.92
CA THR A 136 -3.63 -2.62 22.66
C THR A 136 -3.97 -2.93 21.21
N ARG A 137 -3.07 -3.61 20.51
CA ARG A 137 -3.28 -4.07 19.13
C ARG A 137 -3.37 -5.59 19.11
N THR A 138 -4.57 -6.13 18.98
CA THR A 138 -4.78 -7.56 18.81
C THR A 138 -4.83 -7.86 17.31
N PRO A 139 -3.80 -8.52 16.73
CA PRO A 139 -3.86 -8.86 15.33
C PRO A 139 -5.00 -9.87 15.09
N PRO A 140 -5.78 -9.71 14.01
CA PRO A 140 -6.74 -10.73 13.59
C PRO A 140 -6.02 -12.05 13.25
N PRO A 141 -6.75 -13.18 13.23
CA PRO A 141 -6.22 -14.44 12.73
C PRO A 141 -5.71 -14.31 11.29
N ALA A 142 -4.77 -15.19 10.90
CA ALA A 142 -4.32 -15.28 9.52
C ALA A 142 -5.50 -15.60 8.59
N VAL A 143 -5.53 -14.94 7.43
CA VAL A 143 -6.60 -15.06 6.44
C VAL A 143 -6.08 -15.83 5.24
N ARG A 144 -6.95 -16.66 4.65
CA ARG A 144 -6.74 -17.31 3.36
C ARG A 144 -8.08 -17.43 2.64
N LEU A 145 -8.03 -17.51 1.33
CA LEU A 145 -9.18 -17.85 0.51
C LEU A 145 -9.31 -19.37 0.41
N ASP A 146 -10.55 -19.87 0.42
CA ASP A 146 -10.84 -21.31 0.25
C ASP A 146 -11.01 -21.73 -1.21
N ALA A 147 -11.22 -20.76 -2.11
CA ALA A 147 -11.30 -20.93 -3.55
C ALA A 147 -10.98 -19.60 -4.26
N ASP A 148 -10.69 -19.65 -5.56
CA ASP A 148 -10.59 -18.44 -6.37
C ASP A 148 -11.94 -17.70 -6.37
N VAL A 149 -11.91 -16.39 -6.12
CA VAL A 149 -13.10 -15.54 -6.08
C VAL A 149 -13.17 -14.70 -7.34
N TYR A 150 -14.14 -14.97 -8.21
CA TYR A 150 -14.39 -14.20 -9.42
C TYR A 150 -15.49 -13.17 -9.17
N ALA A 151 -15.24 -11.91 -9.54
CA ALA A 151 -16.20 -10.82 -9.40
C ALA A 151 -16.17 -9.89 -10.61
N THR A 152 -17.33 -9.29 -10.89
CA THR A 152 -17.47 -8.27 -11.94
C THR A 152 -17.98 -6.98 -11.32
N LEU A 153 -17.35 -5.87 -11.68
CA LEU A 153 -17.76 -4.51 -11.38
C LEU A 153 -18.00 -3.78 -12.71
N GLU A 154 -19.20 -3.26 -12.90
CA GLU A 154 -19.49 -2.35 -14.01
C GLU A 154 -19.13 -0.92 -13.59
N ASP A 155 -18.34 -0.22 -14.41
CA ASP A 155 -17.85 1.13 -14.13
C ASP A 155 -17.98 2.02 -15.39
N ARG A 156 -17.95 3.34 -15.18
CA ARG A 156 -17.98 4.36 -16.26
C ARG A 156 -16.60 4.49 -16.92
N VAL A 157 -16.14 3.39 -17.50
CA VAL A 157 -14.85 3.25 -18.17
C VAL A 157 -15.02 2.82 -19.63
N GLN A 158 -14.03 3.12 -20.47
CA GLN A 158 -14.04 2.72 -21.88
C GLN A 158 -13.37 1.38 -22.12
N LEU A 159 -12.33 1.06 -21.32
CA LEU A 159 -11.55 -0.16 -21.44
C LEU A 159 -11.82 -1.06 -20.24
N PRO A 160 -11.99 -2.37 -20.41
CA PRO A 160 -12.08 -3.28 -19.29
C PRO A 160 -10.68 -3.54 -18.70
N ARG A 161 -10.63 -3.88 -17.41
CA ARG A 161 -9.40 -4.23 -16.68
C ARG A 161 -9.63 -5.43 -15.78
N VAL A 162 -8.67 -6.36 -15.78
CA VAL A 162 -8.66 -7.50 -14.86
C VAL A 162 -7.61 -7.28 -13.77
N TYR A 163 -8.00 -7.51 -12.51
CA TYR A 163 -7.16 -7.47 -11.32
C TYR A 163 -7.07 -8.86 -10.72
N HIS A 164 -5.86 -9.27 -10.35
CA HIS A 164 -5.58 -10.44 -9.54
C HIS A 164 -4.98 -9.98 -8.22
N ALA A 165 -5.50 -10.48 -7.10
CA ALA A 165 -4.98 -10.18 -5.78
C ALA A 165 -4.87 -11.44 -4.92
N TRP A 166 -3.73 -11.61 -4.25
CA TRP A 166 -3.42 -12.74 -3.38
C TRP A 166 -3.02 -12.23 -1.98
N HIS A 167 -3.35 -12.99 -0.94
CA HIS A 167 -2.70 -12.80 0.37
C HIS A 167 -1.22 -13.16 0.28
N THR A 168 -0.37 -12.35 0.90
CA THR A 168 1.07 -12.57 0.96
C THR A 168 1.63 -12.39 2.36
N VAL A 169 2.63 -11.53 2.55
CA VAL A 169 3.35 -11.35 3.80
C VAL A 169 3.36 -9.89 4.18
N LYS A 170 3.48 -9.65 5.49
CA LYS A 170 3.63 -8.32 6.07
C LYS A 170 4.86 -7.61 5.54
N ALA A 171 4.85 -6.28 5.60
CA ALA A 171 6.04 -5.47 5.34
C ALA A 171 7.21 -5.95 6.22
N PHE A 172 8.41 -5.96 5.63
CA PHE A 172 9.65 -6.37 6.28
C PHE A 172 9.78 -7.86 6.63
N ALA A 173 8.80 -8.70 6.30
CA ALA A 173 8.94 -10.15 6.40
C ALA A 173 9.94 -10.71 5.37
N ASP A 174 10.35 -11.97 5.55
CA ASP A 174 11.43 -12.60 4.77
C ASP A 174 11.20 -12.57 3.25
N ASP A 175 9.97 -12.84 2.80
CA ASP A 175 9.63 -12.88 1.37
C ASP A 175 9.06 -11.57 0.82
N ASP A 176 8.91 -10.52 1.64
CA ASP A 176 8.33 -9.23 1.22
C ASP A 176 9.20 -8.56 0.12
N ALA A 177 10.50 -8.41 0.35
CA ALA A 177 11.43 -7.89 -0.68
C ALA A 177 11.58 -8.85 -1.88
N THR A 178 11.39 -10.16 -1.67
CA THR A 178 11.39 -11.14 -2.77
C THR A 178 10.17 -10.94 -3.67
N LEU A 179 9.00 -10.65 -3.10
CA LEU A 179 7.76 -10.39 -3.83
C LEU A 179 7.81 -9.06 -4.59
N ASP A 180 8.47 -8.04 -4.06
CA ASP A 180 8.81 -6.82 -4.81
C ASP A 180 9.65 -7.11 -6.07
N VAL A 181 10.64 -8.01 -5.95
CA VAL A 181 11.43 -8.47 -7.10
C VAL A 181 10.56 -9.28 -8.06
N VAL A 182 9.66 -10.14 -7.58
CA VAL A 182 8.68 -10.87 -8.41
C VAL A 182 7.83 -9.89 -9.23
N ALA A 183 7.29 -8.85 -8.59
CA ALA A 183 6.52 -7.79 -9.25
C ALA A 183 7.32 -7.10 -10.35
N THR A 184 8.59 -6.79 -10.09
CA THR A 184 9.50 -6.16 -11.07
C THR A 184 9.83 -7.08 -12.24
N VAL A 185 10.00 -8.39 -12.00
CA VAL A 185 10.23 -9.38 -13.07
C VAL A 185 8.98 -9.52 -13.95
N LEU A 186 7.79 -9.55 -13.35
CA LEU A 186 6.52 -9.69 -14.05
C LEU A 186 6.13 -8.42 -14.82
N ALA A 187 6.13 -7.25 -14.17
CA ALA A 187 5.57 -6.00 -14.70
C ALA A 187 6.49 -4.77 -14.61
N GLY A 188 7.71 -4.91 -14.09
CA GLY A 188 8.67 -3.81 -13.89
C GLY A 188 9.31 -3.28 -15.19
N GLY A 189 8.56 -2.45 -15.91
CA GLY A 189 9.03 -1.73 -17.10
C GLY A 189 8.94 -2.55 -18.39
N ARG A 190 9.42 -1.97 -19.50
CA ARG A 190 9.15 -2.47 -20.87
C ARG A 190 9.74 -3.84 -21.19
N SER A 191 10.75 -4.25 -20.44
CA SER A 191 11.43 -5.53 -20.60
C SER A 191 11.01 -6.59 -19.57
N SER A 192 9.92 -6.34 -18.82
CA SER A 192 9.32 -7.34 -17.92
C SER A 192 8.52 -8.37 -18.72
N ARG A 193 8.28 -9.54 -18.12
CA ARG A 193 7.66 -10.67 -18.83
C ARG A 193 6.27 -10.35 -19.36
N LEU A 194 5.39 -9.86 -18.48
CA LEU A 194 4.01 -9.55 -18.83
C LEU A 194 3.92 -8.33 -19.74
N TYR A 195 4.75 -7.30 -19.53
CA TYR A 195 4.71 -6.15 -20.42
C TYR A 195 5.08 -6.56 -21.85
N ARG A 196 6.18 -7.30 -22.00
CA ARG A 196 6.61 -7.80 -23.31
C ARG A 196 5.50 -8.65 -23.93
N ARG A 197 4.95 -9.62 -23.19
CA ARG A 197 3.95 -10.55 -23.75
C ARG A 197 2.60 -9.89 -24.05
N LEU A 198 2.00 -9.18 -23.10
CA LEU A 198 0.67 -8.60 -23.23
C LEU A 198 0.63 -7.33 -24.08
N VAL A 199 1.64 -6.44 -23.93
CA VAL A 199 1.62 -5.10 -24.51
C VAL A 199 2.38 -5.04 -25.83
N TYR A 200 3.53 -5.71 -25.93
CA TYR A 200 4.40 -5.62 -27.11
C TYR A 200 4.17 -6.76 -28.12
N ASP A 201 4.19 -8.02 -27.69
CA ASP A 201 4.10 -9.18 -28.58
C ASP A 201 2.67 -9.45 -29.05
N LEU A 202 1.74 -9.65 -28.10
CA LEU A 202 0.34 -9.97 -28.41
C LEU A 202 -0.51 -8.72 -28.66
N GLN A 203 -0.06 -7.57 -28.16
CA GLN A 203 -0.76 -6.29 -28.28
C GLN A 203 -2.24 -6.35 -27.80
N ILE A 204 -2.53 -7.09 -26.74
CA ILE A 204 -3.88 -7.24 -26.19
C ILE A 204 -4.15 -6.34 -24.98
N ALA A 205 -3.09 -5.78 -24.38
CA ALA A 205 -3.18 -4.86 -23.25
C ALA A 205 -2.55 -3.49 -23.57
N THR A 206 -3.06 -2.43 -22.92
CA THR A 206 -2.42 -1.10 -22.93
C THR A 206 -1.34 -0.97 -21.87
N ASP A 207 -1.52 -1.63 -20.74
CA ASP A 207 -0.62 -1.61 -19.60
C ASP A 207 -0.78 -2.88 -18.75
N VAL A 208 0.25 -3.15 -17.96
CA VAL A 208 0.25 -4.17 -16.91
C VAL A 208 1.06 -3.63 -15.73
N VAL A 209 0.56 -3.85 -14.53
CA VAL A 209 1.18 -3.44 -13.28
C VAL A 209 1.17 -4.62 -12.32
N ALA A 210 2.22 -4.73 -11.51
CA ALA A 210 2.25 -5.63 -10.38
C ALA A 210 3.02 -4.96 -9.23
N PHE A 211 2.62 -5.21 -7.99
CA PHE A 211 3.35 -4.80 -6.80
C PHE A 211 3.05 -5.73 -5.62
N GLN A 212 3.98 -5.72 -4.66
CA GLN A 212 3.78 -6.24 -3.32
C GLN A 212 3.36 -5.08 -2.41
N ASP A 213 2.31 -5.28 -1.64
CA ASP A 213 1.80 -4.34 -0.64
C ASP A 213 1.80 -5.01 0.73
N GLY A 214 2.94 -4.88 1.40
CA GLY A 214 3.11 -5.35 2.77
C GLY A 214 2.46 -4.39 3.75
N GLY A 215 1.43 -4.85 4.46
CA GLY A 215 0.86 -4.15 5.61
C GLY A 215 1.52 -4.58 6.92
N ARG A 216 1.04 -4.02 8.03
CA ARG A 216 1.50 -4.39 9.39
C ARG A 216 0.92 -5.74 9.83
N ILE A 217 -0.33 -6.01 9.46
CA ILE A 217 -1.11 -7.15 9.94
C ILE A 217 -1.09 -8.31 8.94
N ASP A 218 -1.10 -7.97 7.65
CA ASP A 218 -1.06 -8.90 6.52
C ASP A 218 -0.47 -8.15 5.31
N GLY A 219 -0.24 -8.83 4.19
CA GLY A 219 0.07 -8.19 2.92
C GLY A 219 -0.73 -8.76 1.76
N LYS A 220 -0.74 -8.04 0.64
CA LYS A 220 -1.29 -8.53 -0.62
C LYS A 220 -0.31 -8.32 -1.77
N PHE A 221 -0.32 -9.24 -2.71
CA PHE A 221 0.30 -9.03 -4.02
C PHE A 221 -0.81 -8.73 -5.02
N GLU A 222 -0.66 -7.67 -5.77
CA GLU A 222 -1.66 -7.24 -6.74
C GLU A 222 -1.04 -7.13 -8.13
N LEU A 223 -1.80 -7.57 -9.13
CA LEU A 223 -1.43 -7.53 -10.53
C LEU A 223 -2.66 -7.20 -11.36
N TRP A 224 -2.59 -6.22 -12.24
CA TRP A 224 -3.67 -5.96 -13.19
C TRP A 224 -3.17 -5.63 -14.59
N ALA A 225 -4.05 -5.80 -15.56
CA ALA A 225 -3.83 -5.39 -16.94
C ALA A 225 -5.11 -4.81 -17.54
N THR A 226 -4.96 -3.72 -18.31
CA THR A 226 -6.06 -3.05 -19.02
C THR A 226 -6.10 -3.54 -20.47
N ALA A 227 -7.23 -4.02 -20.95
CA ALA A 227 -7.36 -4.54 -22.31
C ALA A 227 -7.34 -3.42 -23.35
N ARG A 228 -6.84 -3.73 -24.55
CA ARG A 228 -7.05 -2.89 -25.74
C ARG A 228 -8.48 -3.06 -26.29
N PRO A 229 -8.99 -2.08 -27.05
CA PRO A 229 -10.26 -2.23 -27.76
C PRO A 229 -10.28 -3.51 -28.60
N GLY A 230 -11.36 -4.28 -28.48
CA GLY A 230 -11.55 -5.53 -29.22
C GLY A 230 -11.09 -6.80 -28.49
N HIS A 231 -10.45 -6.67 -27.32
CA HIS A 231 -10.02 -7.81 -26.49
C HIS A 231 -10.87 -7.92 -25.23
N ASP A 232 -11.13 -9.17 -24.79
CA ASP A 232 -11.83 -9.45 -23.54
C ASP A 232 -10.87 -9.77 -22.39
N LEU A 233 -11.39 -9.78 -21.16
CA LEU A 233 -10.55 -10.03 -19.98
C LEU A 233 -10.18 -11.50 -19.78
N ALA A 234 -10.90 -12.44 -20.38
CA ALA A 234 -10.57 -13.86 -20.29
C ALA A 234 -9.25 -14.15 -21.03
N GLU A 235 -9.02 -13.47 -22.16
CA GLU A 235 -7.75 -13.55 -22.88
C GLU A 235 -6.56 -13.06 -22.03
N LEU A 236 -6.69 -11.89 -21.40
CA LEU A 236 -5.67 -11.33 -20.52
C LEU A 236 -5.43 -12.23 -19.30
N HIS A 237 -6.50 -12.70 -18.67
CA HIS A 237 -6.46 -13.60 -17.51
C HIS A 237 -5.61 -14.85 -17.79
N ARG A 238 -5.87 -15.52 -18.91
CA ARG A 238 -5.13 -16.72 -19.35
C ARG A 238 -3.65 -16.40 -19.56
N VAL A 239 -3.32 -15.34 -20.30
CA VAL A 239 -1.92 -14.99 -20.58
C VAL A 239 -1.16 -14.63 -19.29
N ILE A 240 -1.81 -13.95 -18.35
CA ILE A 240 -1.24 -13.68 -17.02
C ILE A 240 -0.95 -14.99 -16.28
N ALA A 241 -1.93 -15.90 -16.21
CA ALA A 241 -1.78 -17.19 -15.53
C ALA A 241 -0.64 -18.02 -16.13
N GLU A 242 -0.54 -18.07 -17.46
CA GLU A 242 0.54 -18.75 -18.16
C GLU A 242 1.93 -18.18 -17.82
N GLU A 243 2.10 -16.85 -17.81
CA GLU A 243 3.40 -16.24 -17.50
C GLU A 243 3.79 -16.39 -16.02
N VAL A 244 2.81 -16.29 -15.11
CA VAL A 244 3.04 -16.59 -13.68
C VAL A 244 3.46 -18.05 -13.51
N LYS A 245 2.78 -18.98 -14.19
CA LYS A 245 3.13 -20.41 -14.18
C LYS A 245 4.51 -20.68 -14.77
N LYS A 246 4.87 -20.08 -15.90
CA LYS A 246 6.23 -20.20 -16.46
C LYS A 246 7.29 -19.68 -15.50
N LEU A 247 7.03 -18.56 -14.83
CA LEU A 247 7.97 -18.04 -13.83
C LEU A 247 8.10 -18.98 -12.63
N ALA A 248 7.01 -19.65 -12.21
CA ALA A 248 7.05 -20.69 -11.19
C ALA A 248 7.81 -21.95 -11.66
N ASP A 249 7.61 -22.40 -12.89
CA ASP A 249 8.16 -23.66 -13.40
C ASP A 249 9.64 -23.53 -13.78
N GLU A 250 9.99 -22.47 -14.50
CA GLU A 250 11.31 -22.25 -15.10
C GLU A 250 12.20 -21.30 -14.28
N GLY A 251 11.58 -20.43 -13.47
CA GLY A 251 12.29 -19.40 -12.71
C GLY A 251 12.70 -18.18 -13.55
N PRO A 252 13.23 -17.12 -12.91
CA PRO A 252 13.78 -15.96 -13.60
C PRO A 252 15.17 -16.26 -14.18
N THR A 253 15.52 -15.54 -15.24
CA THR A 253 16.91 -15.45 -15.72
C THR A 253 17.77 -14.65 -14.73
N PRO A 254 19.11 -14.81 -14.73
CA PRO A 254 19.99 -14.00 -13.89
C PRO A 254 19.80 -12.49 -14.10
N ARG A 255 19.68 -12.08 -15.36
CA ARG A 255 19.53 -10.67 -15.75
C ARG A 255 18.21 -10.06 -15.26
N GLU A 256 17.14 -10.83 -15.19
CA GLU A 256 15.85 -10.35 -14.67
C GLU A 256 15.94 -9.99 -13.19
N VAL A 257 16.60 -10.82 -12.38
CA VAL A 257 16.82 -10.55 -10.95
C VAL A 257 17.81 -9.41 -10.74
N GLU A 258 18.95 -9.44 -11.42
CA GLU A 258 19.97 -8.40 -11.33
C GLU A 258 19.41 -7.02 -11.67
N ARG A 259 18.62 -6.91 -12.75
CA ARG A 259 17.96 -5.66 -13.14
C ARG A 259 17.03 -5.15 -12.03
N ALA A 260 16.25 -6.04 -11.42
CA ALA A 260 15.35 -5.66 -10.33
C ALA A 260 16.13 -5.16 -9.12
N GLN A 261 17.19 -5.87 -8.71
CA GLN A 261 18.05 -5.49 -7.60
C GLN A 261 18.72 -4.12 -7.84
N ASN A 262 19.26 -3.90 -9.03
CA ASN A 262 19.85 -2.62 -9.41
C ASN A 262 18.81 -1.48 -9.37
N GLY A 263 17.57 -1.77 -9.78
CA GLY A 263 16.46 -0.82 -9.70
C GLY A 263 16.13 -0.42 -8.26
N PHE A 264 15.99 -1.40 -7.36
CA PHE A 264 15.73 -1.13 -5.94
C PHE A 264 16.90 -0.42 -5.25
N GLU A 265 18.14 -0.80 -5.56
CA GLU A 265 19.32 -0.14 -5.01
C GLU A 265 19.41 1.33 -5.46
N ALA A 266 19.18 1.60 -6.75
CA ALA A 266 19.15 2.97 -7.25
C ALA A 266 18.02 3.79 -6.60
N GLN A 267 16.80 3.24 -6.52
CA GLN A 267 15.67 3.90 -5.85
C GLN A 267 15.96 4.17 -4.37
N PHE A 268 16.58 3.23 -3.68
CA PHE A 268 16.97 3.38 -2.29
C PHE A 268 17.95 4.55 -2.12
N LEU A 269 19.02 4.59 -2.91
CA LEU A 269 20.00 5.68 -2.86
C LEU A 269 19.38 7.04 -3.22
N SER A 270 18.55 7.11 -4.26
CA SER A 270 17.85 8.35 -4.63
C SER A 270 16.88 8.83 -3.54
N ARG A 271 16.22 7.93 -2.80
CA ARG A 271 15.41 8.32 -1.64
C ARG A 271 16.26 8.92 -0.53
N LEU A 272 17.45 8.37 -0.29
CA LEU A 272 18.39 8.87 0.73
C LEU A 272 18.98 10.25 0.42
N GLU A 273 18.77 10.81 -0.76
CA GLU A 273 19.15 12.19 -1.03
C GLU A 273 18.21 13.19 -0.34
N ARG A 274 16.94 12.78 -0.11
CA ARG A 274 15.93 13.62 0.55
C ARG A 274 16.02 13.51 2.06
N VAL A 275 16.11 14.65 2.74
CA VAL A 275 16.18 14.71 4.21
C VAL A 275 14.80 14.50 4.84
N GLY A 276 13.80 15.25 4.38
CA GLY A 276 12.41 15.20 4.85
C GLY A 276 11.42 14.91 3.73
N GLY A 277 10.14 15.14 4.00
CA GLY A 277 9.01 14.77 3.14
C GLY A 277 8.74 13.26 3.07
N PHE A 278 7.66 12.89 2.37
CA PHE A 278 7.33 11.49 2.09
C PHE A 278 8.50 10.77 1.41
N GLY A 279 8.94 9.66 2.00
CA GLY A 279 10.06 8.86 1.50
C GLY A 279 11.45 9.49 1.69
N GLY A 280 11.57 10.59 2.44
CA GLY A 280 12.86 11.12 2.90
C GLY A 280 13.40 10.38 4.13
N LYS A 281 14.60 10.75 4.59
CA LYS A 281 15.27 10.08 5.73
C LYS A 281 14.44 10.08 7.01
N ALA A 282 13.81 11.21 7.37
CA ALA A 282 13.00 11.30 8.59
C ALA A 282 11.80 10.35 8.55
N ASP A 283 11.05 10.33 7.44
CA ASP A 283 9.91 9.44 7.24
C ASP A 283 10.36 7.96 7.24
N GLN A 284 11.49 7.65 6.59
CA GLN A 284 12.05 6.30 6.54
C GLN A 284 12.51 5.79 7.92
N LEU A 285 13.18 6.63 8.73
CA LEU A 285 13.52 6.32 10.13
C LEU A 285 12.27 5.95 10.92
N ASN A 286 11.21 6.73 10.76
CA ASN A 286 9.95 6.49 11.45
C ASN A 286 9.23 5.22 10.95
N LEU A 287 9.28 4.97 9.64
CA LEU A 287 8.74 3.75 9.02
C LEU A 287 9.40 2.50 9.62
N TYR A 288 10.74 2.48 9.70
CA TYR A 288 11.47 1.35 10.27
C TYR A 288 11.20 1.20 11.78
N ASN A 289 11.11 2.31 12.52
CA ASN A 289 10.70 2.26 13.92
C ASN A 289 9.31 1.63 14.07
N TYR A 290 8.36 2.05 13.25
CA TYR A 290 6.99 1.56 13.30
C TYR A 290 6.90 0.06 12.99
N PHE A 291 7.52 -0.39 11.89
CA PHE A 291 7.36 -1.77 11.41
C PHE A 291 8.28 -2.77 12.13
N VAL A 292 9.56 -2.43 12.31
CA VAL A 292 10.59 -3.37 12.79
C VAL A 292 11.25 -2.94 14.11
N GLY A 293 10.81 -1.82 14.70
CA GLY A 293 11.32 -1.33 15.99
C GLY A 293 12.78 -0.88 15.97
N THR A 294 13.38 -0.75 14.79
CA THR A 294 14.79 -0.38 14.61
C THR A 294 14.88 0.78 13.63
N PRO A 295 14.99 2.05 14.09
CA PRO A 295 15.04 3.19 13.18
C PRO A 295 16.19 3.11 12.16
N ASP A 296 17.36 2.62 12.56
CA ASP A 296 18.55 2.48 11.69
C ASP A 296 18.55 1.17 10.87
N TYR A 297 17.43 0.80 10.26
CA TYR A 297 17.30 -0.45 9.51
C TYR A 297 17.79 -0.34 8.05
N PHE A 298 18.30 0.82 7.63
CA PHE A 298 18.68 1.13 6.25
C PHE A 298 19.52 0.05 5.55
N GLN A 299 20.64 -0.36 6.16
CA GLN A 299 21.51 -1.37 5.55
C GLN A 299 20.82 -2.73 5.47
N LYS A 300 20.08 -3.12 6.53
CA LYS A 300 19.33 -4.38 6.54
C LYS A 300 18.26 -4.40 5.46
N ASP A 301 17.59 -3.26 5.23
CA ASP A 301 16.58 -3.12 4.20
C ASP A 301 17.17 -3.29 2.80
N LEU A 302 18.24 -2.55 2.49
CA LEU A 302 18.95 -2.70 1.21
C LEU A 302 19.45 -4.14 1.00
N ASP A 303 19.97 -4.77 2.05
CA ASP A 303 20.46 -6.14 1.96
C ASP A 303 19.34 -7.17 1.72
N ARG A 304 18.09 -6.91 2.14
CA ARG A 304 16.95 -7.80 1.82
C ARG A 304 16.80 -7.95 0.31
N TYR A 305 16.92 -6.85 -0.44
CA TYR A 305 16.88 -6.87 -1.91
C TYR A 305 18.14 -7.49 -2.53
N ARG A 306 19.34 -7.14 -2.03
CA ARG A 306 20.61 -7.67 -2.55
C ARG A 306 20.76 -9.19 -2.38
N ARG A 307 20.12 -9.78 -1.37
CA ARG A 307 20.14 -11.23 -1.11
C ARG A 307 19.12 -12.03 -1.92
N VAL A 308 18.21 -11.38 -2.65
CA VAL A 308 17.21 -12.11 -3.46
C VAL A 308 17.92 -12.94 -4.52
N THR A 309 17.63 -14.24 -4.53
CA THR A 309 18.16 -15.18 -5.53
C THR A 309 17.09 -15.61 -6.51
N ARG A 310 17.50 -16.12 -7.68
CA ARG A 310 16.55 -16.71 -8.66
C ARG A 310 15.67 -17.80 -8.05
N ALA A 311 16.27 -18.66 -7.22
CA ALA A 311 15.54 -19.73 -6.53
C ALA A 311 14.52 -19.17 -5.53
N ALA A 312 14.84 -18.06 -4.85
CA ALA A 312 13.89 -17.39 -3.96
C ALA A 312 12.71 -16.79 -4.73
N VAL A 313 12.96 -16.12 -5.85
CA VAL A 313 11.90 -15.59 -6.73
C VAL A 313 10.99 -16.71 -7.23
N GLN A 314 11.57 -17.81 -7.74
CA GLN A 314 10.80 -18.96 -8.22
C GLN A 314 9.97 -19.59 -7.11
N ARG A 315 10.55 -19.78 -5.92
CA ARG A 315 9.85 -20.27 -4.74
C ARG A 315 8.68 -19.35 -4.36
N ALA A 316 8.92 -18.04 -4.25
CA ALA A 316 7.91 -17.08 -3.85
C ALA A 316 6.72 -17.10 -4.82
N VAL A 317 6.94 -17.18 -6.13
CA VAL A 317 5.85 -17.29 -7.11
C VAL A 317 5.04 -18.56 -6.89
N ARG A 318 5.69 -19.71 -6.66
CA ARG A 318 5.00 -20.97 -6.33
C ARG A 318 4.17 -20.84 -5.06
N THR A 319 4.75 -20.28 -4.00
CA THR A 319 4.14 -20.19 -2.68
C THR A 319 2.98 -19.20 -2.62
N TYR A 320 3.09 -18.05 -3.30
CA TYR A 320 2.18 -16.93 -3.12
C TYR A 320 1.26 -16.66 -4.31
N LEU A 321 1.63 -17.06 -5.54
CA LEU A 321 0.85 -16.73 -6.74
C LEU A 321 0.26 -17.95 -7.45
N VAL A 322 0.80 -19.16 -7.22
CA VAL A 322 0.33 -20.41 -7.84
C VAL A 322 -0.39 -21.33 -6.87
N ALA A 323 0.20 -21.60 -5.70
CA ALA A 323 -0.39 -22.50 -4.71
C ALA A 323 -1.68 -21.97 -4.04
N PRO A 324 -1.81 -20.67 -3.70
CA PRO A 324 -2.98 -20.17 -3.03
C PRO A 324 -4.02 -19.64 -4.02
N HIS A 325 -5.25 -19.50 -3.52
CA HIS A 325 -6.35 -18.90 -4.23
C HIS A 325 -6.23 -17.37 -4.30
N ARG A 326 -6.92 -16.77 -5.27
CA ARG A 326 -6.88 -15.32 -5.53
C ARG A 326 -8.27 -14.72 -5.72
N VAL A 327 -8.35 -13.40 -5.54
CA VAL A 327 -9.47 -12.61 -6.08
C VAL A 327 -9.14 -12.26 -7.52
N VAL A 328 -10.09 -12.51 -8.43
CA VAL A 328 -10.09 -12.07 -9.83
C VAL A 328 -11.24 -11.07 -10.00
N LEU A 329 -10.92 -9.79 -10.00
CA LEU A 329 -11.90 -8.72 -10.23
C LEU A 329 -11.82 -8.25 -11.69
N SER A 330 -12.93 -8.38 -12.41
CA SER A 330 -13.15 -7.77 -13.71
C SER A 330 -13.85 -6.43 -13.53
N VAL A 331 -13.20 -5.34 -13.93
CA VAL A 331 -13.87 -4.04 -14.08
C VAL A 331 -14.18 -3.82 -15.55
N VAL A 332 -15.44 -3.68 -15.90
CA VAL A 332 -15.91 -3.59 -17.30
C VAL A 332 -16.75 -2.33 -17.52
N PRO A 333 -16.86 -1.82 -18.76
CA PRO A 333 -17.79 -0.74 -19.07
C PRO A 333 -19.23 -1.10 -18.70
N GLN A 334 -20.01 -0.11 -18.27
CA GLN A 334 -21.45 -0.28 -18.04
C GLN A 334 -22.17 -0.89 -19.25
N GLY A 335 -23.02 -1.88 -18.99
CA GLY A 335 -23.76 -2.64 -19.99
C GLY A 335 -22.91 -3.64 -20.78
N LYS A 336 -21.67 -3.92 -20.36
CA LYS A 336 -20.76 -4.89 -21.02
C LYS A 336 -20.23 -6.01 -20.11
N PRO A 337 -21.08 -6.69 -19.31
CA PRO A 337 -20.64 -7.78 -18.42
C PRO A 337 -20.03 -8.98 -19.16
N GLU A 338 -20.30 -9.14 -20.46
CA GLU A 338 -19.74 -10.20 -21.29
C GLU A 338 -18.21 -10.13 -21.47
N LEU A 339 -17.60 -8.96 -21.23
CA LEU A 339 -16.15 -8.77 -21.30
C LEU A 339 -15.42 -9.29 -20.05
N ALA A 340 -16.15 -9.68 -19.00
CA ALA A 340 -15.60 -10.13 -17.73
C ALA A 340 -15.07 -11.58 -17.78
N VAL A 341 -14.11 -11.88 -16.90
CA VAL A 341 -13.66 -13.25 -16.65
C VAL A 341 -14.79 -14.03 -15.96
N LYS A 342 -15.18 -15.17 -16.53
CA LYS A 342 -16.22 -16.05 -15.95
C LYS A 342 -15.62 -17.02 -14.94
N ALA A 343 -16.38 -17.36 -13.89
CA ALA A 343 -16.02 -18.42 -12.96
C ALA A 343 -15.86 -19.75 -13.71
N GLY A 344 -14.76 -20.45 -13.46
CA GLY A 344 -14.42 -21.70 -14.16
C GLY A 344 -13.77 -21.51 -15.54
N ALA A 345 -13.53 -20.27 -15.99
CA ALA A 345 -12.56 -20.01 -17.05
C ALA A 345 -11.21 -20.57 -16.56
N THR A 346 -10.68 -21.56 -17.28
CA THR A 346 -9.44 -22.24 -16.88
C THR A 346 -8.31 -21.22 -16.82
N PRO A 347 -7.60 -21.08 -15.68
CA PRO A 347 -6.34 -20.35 -15.63
C PRO A 347 -5.22 -21.13 -16.31
#